data_AF-A0AAX1CIL5-F1
#
_entry.id   AF-A0AAX1CIL5-F1
#
_cell.length_a   1.000
_cell.length_b   1.000
_cell.length_c   1.000
_cell.angle_alpha   90.00
_cell.angle_beta   90.00
_cell.angle_gamma   90.00
#
_symmetry.space_group_name_H-M   'P 1'
#
loop_
_entity.id
_entity.type
_entity.pdbx_description
1 polymer ?
#
loop_
_entity_poly.entity_id
_entity_poly.type
_entity_poly.pdbx_seq_one_letter_code
_entity_poly.pdbx_strand_id
1 'polypeptide(L)'
;MADSKMVQQCLFMTSADEAEFAGALMKARPSIRFINMQEQPDVERPGYRTRIDACEGVHVTIVDSSIISEEDFHNRYVKRHPSGKGWIYALVGSGLVSLLRSRAADFLPDSLLNGELRASIPAGDENTEAFVAIVLREAKARAEKLVSIDAATGQRGTRVDRKFIAWPDAARRFDGVNGAYLANGAHALFVPTGVGK
;
A
#
# COMPACT_ATOMS: atom_id res chain seq x y z
N MET A 1 4.25 -27.26 0.73
CA MET A 1 4.22 -25.81 0.42
C MET A 1 5.44 -25.23 1.08
N ALA A 2 6.29 -24.47 0.37
CA ALA A 2 7.42 -23.83 1.03
C ALA A 2 6.88 -22.84 2.08
N ASP A 3 7.42 -22.89 3.29
CA ASP A 3 7.00 -21.98 4.35
C ASP A 3 7.26 -20.54 3.93
N SER A 4 6.32 -19.64 4.23
CA SER A 4 6.45 -18.22 3.91
C SER A 4 5.93 -17.37 5.07
N LYS A 5 6.63 -16.27 5.33
CA LYS A 5 6.25 -15.26 6.32
C LYS A 5 5.39 -14.20 5.65
N MET A 6 4.14 -14.07 6.12
CA MET A 6 3.23 -13.04 5.65
C MET A 6 3.42 -11.75 6.44
N VAL A 7 3.48 -10.63 5.71
CA VAL A 7 3.61 -9.29 6.28
C VAL A 7 2.46 -8.43 5.76
N GLN A 8 1.82 -7.70 6.67
CA GLN A 8 0.76 -6.75 6.34
C GLN A 8 0.89 -5.48 7.19
N GLN A 9 0.75 -4.32 6.56
CA GLN A 9 0.67 -3.02 7.21
C GLN A 9 -0.50 -2.25 6.60
N CYS A 10 -1.54 -1.98 7.40
CA CYS A 10 -2.65 -1.14 6.96
C CYS A 10 -2.25 0.32 7.11
N LEU A 11 -2.61 1.13 6.11
CA LEU A 11 -2.20 2.50 6.06
C LEU A 11 -3.19 3.36 5.30
N PHE A 12 -3.15 4.66 5.59
CA PHE A 12 -3.92 5.68 4.90
C PHE A 12 -2.96 6.60 4.14
N MET A 13 -3.16 6.72 2.84
CA MET A 13 -2.39 7.59 1.95
C MET A 13 -3.35 8.25 0.96
N THR A 14 -3.21 9.55 0.78
CA THR A 14 -3.75 10.22 -0.40
C THR A 14 -2.83 9.99 -1.60
N SER A 15 -3.23 10.44 -2.80
CA SER A 15 -2.34 10.44 -3.96
C SER A 15 -1.07 11.27 -3.76
N ALA A 16 -1.13 12.35 -2.96
CA ALA A 16 0.03 13.14 -2.59
C ALA A 16 0.99 12.34 -1.68
N ASP A 17 0.44 11.65 -0.69
CA ASP A 17 1.23 10.77 0.18
C ASP A 17 1.87 9.62 -0.60
N GLU A 18 1.15 9.01 -1.54
CA GLU A 18 1.67 7.93 -2.38
C GLU A 18 2.87 8.39 -3.21
N ALA A 19 2.81 9.59 -3.80
CA ALA A 19 3.92 10.15 -4.57
C ALA A 19 5.16 10.41 -3.68
N GLU A 20 4.96 10.97 -2.49
CA GLU A 20 6.04 11.18 -1.53
C GLU A 20 6.63 9.85 -1.01
N PHE A 21 5.79 8.86 -0.75
CA PHE A 21 6.20 7.52 -0.35
C PHE A 21 7.02 6.83 -1.43
N ALA A 22 6.57 6.85 -2.68
CA ALA A 22 7.32 6.31 -3.80
C ALA A 22 8.68 7.00 -3.96
N GLY A 23 8.74 8.33 -3.80
CA GLY A 23 10.01 9.08 -3.78
C GLY A 23 10.95 8.62 -2.67
N ALA A 24 10.44 8.43 -1.45
CA ALA A 24 11.22 7.92 -0.32
C ALA A 24 11.75 6.50 -0.57
N LEU A 25 10.91 5.61 -1.11
CA LEU A 25 11.30 4.24 -1.49
C LEU A 25 12.45 4.25 -2.49
N MET A 26 12.32 4.99 -3.60
CA MET A 26 13.34 5.04 -4.63
C MET A 26 14.64 5.70 -4.14
N LYS A 27 14.56 6.66 -3.22
CA LYS A 27 15.74 7.23 -2.56
C LYS A 27 16.45 6.21 -1.68
N ALA A 28 15.70 5.41 -0.91
CA ALA A 28 16.25 4.38 -0.04
C ALA A 28 16.79 3.17 -0.82
N ARG A 29 16.18 2.85 -1.97
CA ARG A 29 16.52 1.72 -2.82
C ARG A 29 16.27 2.06 -4.30
N PRO A 30 17.28 2.56 -5.04
CA PRO A 30 17.13 3.02 -6.42
C PRO A 30 16.72 1.95 -7.45
N SER A 31 16.82 0.67 -7.10
CA SER A 31 16.34 -0.46 -7.91
C SER A 31 14.83 -0.71 -7.79
N ILE A 32 14.11 0.02 -6.94
CA ILE A 32 12.65 -0.11 -6.84
C ILE A 32 11.97 0.35 -8.14
N ARG A 33 11.02 -0.46 -8.59
CA ARG A 33 10.12 -0.19 -9.72
C ARG A 33 8.67 -0.47 -9.31
N PHE A 34 7.73 -0.03 -10.13
CA PHE A 34 6.30 -0.20 -9.93
C PHE A 34 5.68 -0.90 -11.13
N ILE A 35 4.67 -1.73 -10.91
CA ILE A 35 3.95 -2.43 -11.97
C ILE A 35 2.50 -1.95 -11.96
N ASN A 36 2.03 -1.50 -13.12
CA ASN A 36 0.64 -1.15 -13.33
C ASN A 36 -0.19 -2.42 -13.56
N MET A 37 -0.99 -2.80 -12.58
CA MET A 37 -1.80 -4.02 -12.62
C MET A 37 -3.04 -3.90 -13.50
N GLN A 38 -3.40 -2.67 -13.92
CA GLN A 38 -4.48 -2.40 -14.86
C GLN A 38 -4.02 -2.35 -16.32
N GLU A 39 -2.73 -2.53 -16.59
CA GLU A 39 -2.18 -2.50 -17.95
C GLU A 39 -2.53 -3.81 -18.72
N GLN A 40 -3.79 -3.89 -19.14
CA GLN A 40 -4.41 -5.03 -19.83
C GLN A 40 -5.76 -4.59 -20.45
N PRO A 41 -6.30 -5.28 -21.47
CA PRO A 41 -5.77 -6.49 -22.10
C PRO A 41 -4.81 -6.23 -23.27
N ASP A 42 -4.70 -4.99 -23.75
CA ASP A 42 -4.07 -4.67 -25.04
C ASP A 42 -2.54 -4.57 -24.98
N VAL A 43 -1.95 -4.76 -23.78
CA VAL A 43 -0.51 -4.73 -23.59
C VAL A 43 0.05 -6.14 -23.61
N GLU A 44 1.02 -6.35 -24.51
CA GLU A 44 1.69 -7.64 -24.69
C GLU A 44 2.47 -8.06 -23.45
N ARG A 45 3.01 -7.11 -22.68
CA ARG A 45 3.76 -7.38 -21.46
C ARG A 45 3.79 -6.16 -20.53
N PRO A 46 3.28 -6.27 -19.28
CA PRO A 46 3.19 -5.13 -18.35
C PRO A 46 4.57 -4.69 -17.85
N GLY A 47 4.97 -3.45 -18.11
CA GLY A 47 6.35 -3.02 -17.89
C GLY A 47 6.67 -2.53 -16.47
N TYR A 48 7.96 -2.55 -16.11
CA TYR A 48 8.48 -1.88 -14.93
C TYR A 48 8.44 -0.35 -15.11
N ARG A 49 7.78 0.33 -14.18
CA ARG A 49 7.68 1.80 -14.13
C ARG A 49 8.63 2.37 -13.10
N THR A 50 9.12 3.57 -13.38
CA THR A 50 9.96 4.37 -12.46
C THR A 50 9.16 5.38 -11.66
N ARG A 51 7.84 5.48 -11.88
CA ARG A 51 6.95 6.38 -11.14
C ARG A 51 5.68 5.64 -10.78
N ILE A 52 5.21 5.84 -9.55
CA ILE A 52 3.98 5.22 -9.06
C ILE A 52 2.71 5.83 -9.67
N ASP A 53 2.76 7.10 -10.07
CA ASP A 53 1.64 7.82 -10.69
C ASP A 53 1.40 7.40 -12.15
N ALA A 54 2.34 6.67 -12.75
CA ALA A 54 2.15 5.97 -14.02
C ALA A 54 1.40 4.63 -13.85
N CYS A 55 1.07 4.23 -12.62
CA CYS A 55 0.27 3.04 -12.34
C CYS A 55 -1.18 3.41 -12.06
N GLU A 56 -2.10 2.76 -12.76
CA GLU A 56 -3.54 2.97 -12.66
C GLU A 56 -4.20 1.96 -11.70
N GLY A 57 -5.44 2.26 -11.30
CA GLY A 57 -6.24 1.39 -10.47
C GLY A 57 -5.84 1.37 -8.99
N VAL A 58 -6.42 0.40 -8.29
CA VAL A 58 -6.31 0.27 -6.82
C VAL A 58 -5.10 -0.55 -6.35
N HIS A 59 -4.49 -1.32 -7.25
CA HIS A 59 -3.36 -2.19 -6.92
C HIS A 59 -2.11 -1.80 -7.69
N VAL A 60 -1.00 -1.67 -6.96
CA VAL A 60 0.33 -1.48 -7.51
C VAL A 60 1.25 -2.54 -6.91
N THR A 61 2.02 -3.24 -7.74
CA THR A 61 3.11 -4.08 -7.23
C THR A 61 4.40 -3.27 -7.23
N ILE A 62 5.01 -3.15 -6.05
CA ILE A 62 6.32 -2.57 -5.83
C ILE A 62 7.32 -3.73 -5.94
N VAL A 63 8.35 -3.57 -6.77
CA VAL A 63 9.34 -4.62 -7.03
C VAL A 63 10.75 -4.07 -6.90
N ASP A 64 11.66 -4.90 -6.39
CA ASP A 64 13.10 -4.60 -6.41
C ASP A 64 13.76 -5.28 -7.62
N SER A 65 14.15 -4.48 -8.62
CA SER A 65 14.74 -4.99 -9.86
C SER A 65 16.12 -5.62 -9.68
N SER A 66 16.76 -5.48 -8.51
CA SER A 66 18.00 -6.21 -8.21
C SER A 66 17.76 -7.61 -7.64
N ILE A 67 16.53 -7.92 -7.21
CA ILE A 67 16.15 -9.23 -6.67
C ILE A 67 15.48 -10.07 -7.76
N ILE A 68 14.60 -9.44 -8.54
CA ILE A 68 13.93 -10.08 -9.65
C ILE A 68 14.01 -9.17 -10.88
N SER A 69 14.58 -9.70 -11.95
CA SER A 69 14.60 -8.99 -13.23
C SER A 69 13.17 -8.88 -13.78
N GLU A 70 12.93 -7.90 -14.64
CA GLU A 70 11.64 -7.79 -15.33
C GLU A 70 11.32 -9.09 -16.09
N GLU A 71 12.31 -9.68 -16.75
CA GLU A 71 12.16 -10.95 -17.45
C GLU A 71 11.68 -12.07 -16.52
N ASP A 72 12.37 -12.27 -15.40
CA ASP A 72 12.05 -13.29 -14.41
C ASP A 72 10.70 -13.05 -13.75
N PHE A 73 10.34 -11.79 -13.51
CA PHE A 73 9.03 -11.42 -12.97
C PHE A 73 7.92 -11.92 -13.88
N HIS A 74 8.04 -11.71 -15.18
CA HIS A 74 7.04 -12.21 -16.12
C HIS A 74 6.99 -13.74 -16.19
N ASN A 75 8.14 -14.38 -16.22
CA ASN A 75 8.21 -15.84 -16.29
C ASN A 75 7.55 -16.50 -15.06
N ARG A 76 7.77 -15.92 -13.88
CA ARG A 76 7.35 -16.49 -12.60
C ARG A 76 5.96 -16.02 -12.15
N TYR A 77 5.63 -14.75 -12.37
CA TYR A 77 4.52 -14.07 -11.69
C TYR A 77 3.46 -13.50 -12.62
N VAL A 78 3.63 -13.60 -13.94
CA VAL A 78 2.62 -13.19 -14.91
C VAL A 78 2.17 -14.41 -15.73
N LYS A 79 0.87 -14.64 -15.79
CA LYS A 79 0.26 -15.71 -16.61
C LYS A 79 -0.86 -15.14 -17.47
N ARG A 80 -1.06 -15.70 -18.67
CA ARG A 80 -2.24 -15.37 -19.48
C ARG A 80 -3.50 -15.71 -18.71
N HIS A 81 -4.48 -14.81 -18.73
CA HIS A 81 -5.78 -15.12 -18.16
C HIS A 81 -6.47 -16.23 -18.98
N PRO A 82 -7.17 -17.22 -18.35
CA PRO A 82 -7.82 -18.32 -19.06
C PRO A 82 -8.83 -17.92 -20.13
N SER A 83 -9.42 -16.71 -20.02
CA SER A 83 -10.32 -16.16 -21.04
C SER A 83 -9.61 -15.70 -22.33
N GLY A 84 -8.28 -15.77 -22.38
CA GLY A 84 -7.46 -15.21 -23.46
C GLY A 84 -7.30 -13.69 -23.42
N LYS A 85 -7.97 -13.00 -22.49
CA LYS A 85 -7.93 -11.54 -22.35
C LYS A 85 -7.19 -11.13 -21.07
N GLY A 86 -6.07 -10.43 -21.23
CA GLY A 86 -5.29 -9.89 -20.12
C GLY A 86 -4.43 -10.91 -19.38
N TRP A 87 -4.09 -10.57 -18.13
CA TRP A 87 -3.04 -11.20 -17.34
C TRP A 87 -3.50 -11.50 -15.91
N ILE A 88 -3.02 -12.61 -15.36
CA ILE A 88 -3.06 -12.93 -13.94
C ILE A 88 -1.68 -12.62 -13.38
N TYR A 89 -1.67 -11.90 -12.26
CA TYR A 89 -0.46 -11.45 -11.60
C TYR A 89 -0.35 -12.05 -10.19
N ALA A 90 0.84 -12.42 -9.79
CA ALA A 90 1.12 -12.62 -8.38
C ALA A 90 1.29 -11.26 -7.69
N LEU A 91 0.55 -11.06 -6.59
CA LEU A 91 0.63 -9.84 -5.80
C LEU A 91 1.83 -9.85 -4.83
N VAL A 92 2.33 -11.03 -4.47
CA VAL A 92 3.38 -11.23 -3.47
C VAL A 92 4.31 -12.37 -3.87
N GLY A 93 5.54 -12.34 -3.36
CA GLY A 93 6.59 -13.31 -3.65
C GLY A 93 7.98 -12.69 -3.50
N SER A 94 9.01 -13.42 -3.93
CA SER A 94 10.40 -12.92 -3.91
C SER A 94 10.51 -11.59 -4.63
N GLY A 95 11.02 -10.58 -3.92
CA GLY A 95 11.20 -9.22 -4.44
C GLY A 95 9.92 -8.41 -4.65
N LEU A 96 8.75 -8.86 -4.16
CA LEU A 96 7.45 -8.19 -4.39
C LEU A 96 6.78 -7.70 -3.10
N VAL A 97 6.26 -6.47 -3.15
CA VAL A 97 5.30 -5.94 -2.17
C VAL A 97 4.08 -5.40 -2.92
N SER A 98 2.88 -5.84 -2.54
CA SER A 98 1.63 -5.27 -3.03
C SER A 98 1.26 -4.03 -2.22
N LEU A 99 0.89 -2.96 -2.91
CA LEU A 99 0.17 -1.81 -2.36
C LEU A 99 -1.27 -1.86 -2.87
N LEU A 100 -2.22 -2.02 -1.95
CA LEU A 100 -3.60 -1.61 -2.15
C LEU A 100 -3.70 -0.13 -1.77
N ARG A 101 -4.09 0.72 -2.72
CA ARG A 101 -4.28 2.15 -2.51
C ARG A 101 -5.44 2.43 -1.57
N SER A 102 -5.32 3.51 -0.81
CA SER A 102 -6.48 4.03 -0.07
C SER A 102 -7.47 4.61 -1.07
N ARG A 103 -8.76 4.60 -0.73
CA ARG A 103 -9.82 5.08 -1.64
C ARG A 103 -10.91 5.79 -0.87
N ALA A 104 -11.77 6.53 -1.56
CA ALA A 104 -12.96 7.10 -0.94
C ALA A 104 -13.78 5.99 -0.25
N ALA A 105 -14.26 6.26 0.96
CA ALA A 105 -15.15 5.37 1.67
C ALA A 105 -16.58 5.56 1.13
N ASP A 106 -17.02 4.74 0.18
CA ASP A 106 -18.34 4.88 -0.47
C ASP A 106 -19.52 4.88 0.53
N PHE A 107 -19.32 4.30 1.71
CA PHE A 107 -20.30 4.22 2.81
C PHE A 107 -20.23 5.41 3.79
N LEU A 108 -19.24 6.29 3.68
CA LEU A 108 -19.02 7.42 4.57
C LEU A 108 -18.45 8.59 3.75
N PRO A 109 -19.29 9.58 3.38
CA PRO A 109 -18.87 10.72 2.58
C PRO A 109 -17.61 11.41 3.14
N ASP A 110 -16.80 11.94 2.22
CA ASP A 110 -15.59 12.72 2.53
C ASP A 110 -14.57 12.01 3.44
N SER A 111 -14.65 10.68 3.54
CA SER A 111 -13.76 9.85 4.34
C SER A 111 -12.89 8.93 3.48
N LEU A 112 -11.76 8.50 4.04
CA LEU A 112 -10.78 7.67 3.35
C LEU A 112 -10.79 6.25 3.91
N LEU A 113 -11.09 5.27 3.06
CA LEU A 113 -10.90 3.85 3.35
C LEU A 113 -9.42 3.49 3.25
N ASN A 114 -8.91 2.75 4.24
CA ASN A 114 -7.51 2.37 4.28
C ASN A 114 -7.08 1.54 3.06
N GLY A 115 -5.82 1.72 2.68
CA GLY A 115 -5.07 0.78 1.87
C GLY A 115 -4.32 -0.24 2.72
N GLU A 116 -3.43 -0.98 2.08
CA GLU A 116 -2.50 -1.88 2.75
C GLU A 116 -1.24 -2.14 1.93
N LEU A 117 -0.12 -2.34 2.63
CA LEU A 117 1.06 -3.02 2.10
C LEU A 117 0.99 -4.49 2.49
N ARG A 118 1.26 -5.37 1.54
CA ARG A 118 1.29 -6.83 1.75
C ARG A 118 2.50 -7.47 1.08
N ALA A 119 3.16 -8.37 1.79
CA ALA A 119 4.25 -9.18 1.25
C ALA A 119 4.17 -10.62 1.74
N SER A 120 4.75 -11.53 0.96
CA SER A 120 5.01 -12.93 1.32
C SER A 120 6.49 -13.16 1.12
N ILE A 121 7.20 -13.46 2.21
CA ILE A 121 8.64 -13.69 2.21
C ILE A 121 8.86 -15.20 2.25
N PRO A 122 9.37 -15.82 1.18
CA PRO A 122 9.71 -17.24 1.20
C PRO A 122 10.77 -17.55 2.27
N ALA A 123 10.70 -18.72 2.90
CA ALA A 123 11.70 -19.14 3.89
C ALA A 123 13.12 -19.11 3.30
N GLY A 124 14.04 -18.44 3.99
CA GLY A 124 15.44 -18.28 3.57
C GLY A 124 15.70 -17.18 2.54
N ASP A 125 14.68 -16.43 2.10
CA ASP A 125 14.83 -15.33 1.14
C ASP A 125 15.21 -14.02 1.85
N GLU A 126 16.47 -13.91 2.28
CA GLU A 126 17.00 -12.77 3.02
C GLU A 126 16.95 -11.46 2.22
N ASN A 127 17.10 -11.54 0.88
CA ASN A 127 17.00 -10.38 0.00
C ASN A 127 15.59 -9.78 0.02
N THR A 128 14.57 -10.64 -0.09
CA THR A 128 13.18 -10.20 0.01
C THR A 128 12.86 -9.70 1.41
N GLU A 129 13.38 -10.33 2.46
CA GLU A 129 13.21 -9.82 3.82
C GLU A 129 13.78 -8.40 4.00
N ALA A 130 15.01 -8.16 3.53
CA ALA A 130 15.64 -6.84 3.58
C ALA A 130 14.87 -5.79 2.76
N PHE A 131 14.39 -6.16 1.57
CA PHE A 131 13.56 -5.29 0.75
C PHE A 131 12.24 -4.93 1.45
N VAL A 132 11.51 -5.91 1.99
CA VAL A 132 10.26 -5.68 2.73
C VAL A 132 10.52 -4.81 3.97
N ALA A 133 11.64 -5.00 4.66
CA ALA A 133 12.01 -4.17 5.80
C ALA A 133 12.24 -2.69 5.40
N ILE A 134 12.87 -2.44 4.24
CA ILE A 134 13.01 -1.09 3.69
C ILE A 134 11.63 -0.49 3.43
N VAL A 135 10.75 -1.21 2.74
CA VAL A 135 9.41 -0.72 2.40
C VAL A 135 8.62 -0.37 3.66
N LEU A 136 8.62 -1.23 4.67
CA LEU A 136 7.95 -0.98 5.94
C LEU A 136 8.57 0.16 6.75
N ARG A 137 9.90 0.30 6.72
CA ARG A 137 10.60 1.40 7.39
C ARG A 137 10.18 2.74 6.79
N GLU A 138 10.22 2.86 5.45
CA GLU A 138 9.81 4.09 4.79
C GLU A 138 8.32 4.38 5.00
N ALA A 139 7.47 3.35 4.97
CA ALA A 139 6.04 3.50 5.24
C ALA A 139 5.75 4.06 6.64
N LYS A 140 6.60 3.76 7.63
CA LYS A 140 6.45 4.19 9.03
C LYS A 140 7.21 5.48 9.36
N ALA A 141 8.22 5.85 8.58
CA ALA A 141 9.15 6.93 8.92
C ALA A 141 8.47 8.28 9.14
N ARG A 142 7.39 8.55 8.40
CA ARG A 142 6.62 9.82 8.46
C ARG A 142 5.18 9.64 8.87
N ALA A 143 4.80 8.42 9.27
CA ALA A 143 3.41 8.12 9.51
C ALA A 143 2.98 8.56 10.91
N GLU A 144 1.77 9.10 10.98
CA GLU A 144 1.10 9.48 12.20
C GLU A 144 0.40 8.28 12.84
N LYS A 145 0.40 8.29 14.17
CA LYS A 145 -0.32 7.33 14.99
C LYS A 145 -1.80 7.71 15.04
N LEU A 146 -2.64 6.69 15.04
CA LEU A 146 -4.09 6.86 15.01
C LEU A 146 -4.73 6.40 16.32
N VAL A 147 -5.86 7.00 16.66
CA VAL A 147 -6.77 6.56 17.71
C VAL A 147 -8.16 6.35 17.11
N SER A 148 -8.94 5.46 17.70
CA SER A 148 -10.35 5.30 17.28
C SER A 148 -11.15 6.57 17.59
N ILE A 149 -12.22 6.80 16.84
CA ILE A 149 -13.20 7.85 17.14
C ILE A 149 -14.62 7.31 16.95
N ASP A 150 -15.51 7.69 17.84
CA ASP A 150 -16.94 7.53 17.66
C ASP A 150 -17.49 8.76 16.92
N ALA A 151 -17.99 8.58 15.70
CA ALA A 151 -18.45 9.70 14.88
C ALA A 151 -19.74 10.36 15.38
N ALA A 152 -20.55 9.66 16.19
CA ALA A 152 -21.79 10.22 16.72
C ALA A 152 -21.54 11.13 17.93
N THR A 153 -20.56 10.80 18.74
CA THR A 153 -20.22 11.50 19.99
C THR A 153 -18.96 12.36 19.89
N GLY A 154 -18.14 12.14 18.86
CA GLY A 154 -16.80 12.72 18.74
C GLY A 154 -15.80 12.14 19.74
N GLN A 155 -16.18 11.13 20.53
CA GLN A 155 -15.33 10.58 21.58
C GLN A 155 -14.15 9.84 20.98
N ARG A 156 -12.94 10.24 21.37
CA ARG A 156 -11.69 9.62 20.94
C ARG A 156 -11.27 8.50 21.88
N GLY A 157 -10.69 7.46 21.29
CA GLY A 157 -10.01 6.40 22.02
C GLY A 157 -8.75 6.90 22.72
N THR A 158 -8.41 6.28 23.84
CA THR A 158 -7.23 6.64 24.65
C THR A 158 -5.97 5.87 24.26
N ARG A 159 -6.10 4.85 23.40
CA ARG A 159 -5.02 3.97 22.99
C ARG A 159 -4.73 4.14 21.51
N VAL A 160 -3.45 4.30 21.20
CA VAL A 160 -2.96 4.28 19.82
C VAL A 160 -3.20 2.91 19.21
N ASP A 161 -3.76 2.92 18.01
CA ASP A 161 -3.87 1.72 17.18
C ASP A 161 -2.49 1.29 16.68
N ARG A 162 -2.22 -0.02 16.74
CA ARG A 162 -0.91 -0.60 16.38
C ARG A 162 -0.86 -1.10 14.93
N LYS A 163 -2.01 -1.27 14.31
CA LYS A 163 -2.17 -1.84 12.96
C LYS A 163 -2.27 -0.75 11.91
N PHE A 164 -2.89 0.38 12.21
CA PHE A 164 -3.13 1.46 11.26
C PHE A 164 -2.19 2.63 11.48
N ILE A 165 -1.72 3.21 10.37
CA ILE A 165 -0.93 4.43 10.32
C ILE A 165 -1.47 5.34 9.23
N ALA A 166 -1.35 6.65 9.37
CA ALA A 166 -1.71 7.59 8.30
C ALA A 166 -0.50 8.40 7.86
N TRP A 167 -0.34 8.59 6.56
CA TRP A 167 0.64 9.52 6.04
C TRP A 167 0.20 10.98 6.21
N PRO A 168 1.14 11.95 6.18
CA PRO A 168 0.86 13.32 6.63
C PRO A 168 -0.31 14.03 5.94
N ASP A 169 -0.48 13.88 4.61
CA ASP A 169 -1.61 14.53 3.92
C ASP A 169 -2.94 13.88 4.31
N ALA A 170 -2.99 12.54 4.36
CA ALA A 170 -4.16 11.81 4.86
C ALA A 170 -4.49 12.15 6.32
N ALA A 171 -3.50 12.17 7.20
CA ALA A 171 -3.69 12.52 8.61
C ALA A 171 -4.29 13.92 8.75
N ARG A 172 -3.75 14.90 8.01
CA ARG A 172 -4.23 16.28 8.03
C ARG A 172 -5.64 16.46 7.47
N ARG A 173 -6.00 15.72 6.42
CA ARG A 173 -7.29 15.88 5.72
C ARG A 173 -8.45 15.14 6.36
N PHE A 174 -8.16 14.06 7.07
CA PHE A 174 -9.17 13.15 7.64
C PHE A 174 -8.99 13.08 9.16
N ASP A 175 -9.05 14.25 9.80
CA ASP A 175 -8.80 14.45 11.22
C ASP A 175 -10.06 14.38 12.10
N GLY A 176 -11.20 14.07 11.48
CA GLY A 176 -12.53 14.03 12.07
C GLY A 176 -13.28 15.36 12.01
N VAL A 177 -12.62 16.47 11.62
CA VAL A 177 -13.30 17.76 11.43
C VAL A 177 -14.20 17.66 10.20
N ASN A 178 -15.39 18.26 10.28
CA ASN A 178 -16.42 18.22 9.24
C ASN A 178 -16.88 16.80 8.85
N GLY A 179 -16.65 15.79 9.70
CA GLY A 179 -17.05 14.41 9.41
C GLY A 179 -16.13 13.66 8.44
N ALA A 180 -14.92 14.15 8.20
CA ALA A 180 -13.92 13.47 7.38
C ALA A 180 -13.04 12.53 8.23
N TYR A 181 -13.16 11.22 8.03
CA TYR A 181 -12.51 10.21 8.87
C TYR A 181 -11.59 9.28 8.08
N LEU A 182 -10.66 8.65 8.80
CA LEU A 182 -9.91 7.49 8.33
C LEU A 182 -10.70 6.23 8.69
N ALA A 183 -11.19 5.48 7.70
CA ALA A 183 -12.10 4.36 7.90
C ALA A 183 -11.46 2.99 7.56
N ASN A 184 -11.83 1.97 8.34
CA ASN A 184 -11.62 0.56 8.02
C ASN A 184 -12.97 -0.17 8.08
N GLY A 185 -13.82 0.11 7.10
CA GLY A 185 -15.24 -0.28 7.11
C GLY A 185 -16.13 0.67 7.91
N ALA A 186 -17.44 0.40 7.92
CA ALA A 186 -18.47 1.32 8.40
C ALA A 186 -18.44 1.59 9.92
N HIS A 187 -17.80 0.72 10.71
CA HIS A 187 -17.83 0.79 12.18
C HIS A 187 -16.45 0.99 12.83
N ALA A 188 -15.39 1.13 12.03
CA ALA A 188 -14.04 1.36 12.55
C ALA A 188 -13.49 2.64 11.94
N LEU A 189 -13.58 3.73 12.70
CA LEU A 189 -13.14 5.06 12.32
C LEU A 189 -11.96 5.50 13.19
N PHE A 190 -11.06 6.26 12.60
CA PHE A 190 -9.82 6.70 13.20
C PHE A 190 -9.55 8.16 12.86
N VAL A 191 -8.77 8.80 13.74
CA VAL A 191 -8.22 10.14 13.57
C VAL A 191 -6.78 10.18 14.10
N PRO A 192 -5.93 11.13 13.66
CA PRO A 192 -4.57 11.25 14.18
C PRO A 192 -4.53 11.65 15.65
N THR A 193 -3.51 11.21 16.37
CA THR A 193 -3.32 11.54 17.79
C THR A 193 -3.06 13.03 18.05
N GLY A 194 -2.60 13.78 17.04
CA GLY A 194 -2.09 15.15 17.18
C GLY A 194 -3.12 16.27 17.07
N VAL A 195 -4.37 15.97 16.70
CA VAL A 195 -5.39 16.98 16.42
C VAL A 195 -6.24 17.22 17.68
N GLY A 196 -6.33 18.44 18.20
CA GLY A 196 -7.17 18.76 19.38
C GLY A 196 -6.40 19.00 20.69
N LYS A 197 -5.45 19.93 20.66
CA LYS A 197 -5.16 20.78 21.81
C LYS A 197 -5.80 22.14 21.59
#